data_AF-E4S4A6-F1
#
_entry.id   AF-E4S4A6-F1
#
_cell.length_a   1.000
_cell.length_b   1.000
_cell.length_c   1.000
_cell.angle_alpha   90.00
_cell.angle_beta   90.00
_cell.angle_gamma   90.00
#
_symmetry.space_group_name_H-M   'P 1'
#
loop_
_entity.id
_entity.type
_entity.pdbx_description
1 polymer ?
#
loop_
_entity_poly.entity_id
_entity_poly.type
_entity_poly.pdbx_seq_one_letter_code
_entity_poly.pdbx_strand_id
1 'polypeptide(L)'
;MKKRGFSLPEMIAVIAIIAILLAIGIPNYIASVRREEVRSVANFLADAIIQLYDLEDKKQDYNTYFLKIVDVVNTATSQRELTISLIKYQSASETVIKERTSKVAELDSSVIVTGIGSVATYLYFDKEGRLCRFSGSPGLRSNQATYYTEQQITVKVRGGSGGYQKRVIIKPVPAGSVEVK
;
A
#
# COMPACT_ATOMS: atom_id res chain seq x y z
N MET A 1 24.86 -42.75 -36.90
CA MET A 1 24.50 -42.40 -35.50
C MET A 1 22.98 -42.38 -35.39
N LYS A 2 22.35 -43.36 -34.73
CA LYS A 2 20.87 -43.40 -34.59
C LYS A 2 20.44 -42.39 -33.53
N LYS A 3 19.73 -41.33 -33.92
CA LYS A 3 19.00 -40.48 -32.99
C LYS A 3 17.86 -41.32 -32.38
N ARG A 4 17.98 -41.71 -31.12
CA ARG A 4 16.86 -42.27 -30.35
C ARG A 4 15.93 -41.10 -30.02
N GLY A 5 14.77 -41.06 -30.65
CA GLY A 5 13.70 -40.12 -30.28
C GLY A 5 13.05 -40.55 -28.96
N PHE A 6 12.44 -39.59 -28.26
CA PHE A 6 11.59 -39.86 -27.10
C PHE A 6 10.43 -40.78 -27.49
N SER A 7 10.15 -41.80 -26.68
CA SER A 7 8.96 -42.63 -26.89
C SER A 7 7.69 -41.87 -26.43
N LEU A 8 6.56 -42.15 -27.08
CA LEU A 8 5.28 -41.54 -26.73
C LEU A 8 4.88 -41.79 -25.26
N PRO A 9 5.10 -43.00 -24.69
CA PRO A 9 4.91 -43.24 -23.25
C PRO A 9 5.83 -42.41 -22.34
N GLU A 10 7.11 -42.22 -22.71
CA GLU A 10 8.05 -41.39 -21.94
C GLU A 10 7.58 -39.93 -21.88
N MET A 11 7.09 -39.41 -23.00
CA MET A 11 6.55 -38.05 -23.07
C MET A 11 5.29 -37.89 -22.20
N ILE A 12 4.38 -38.87 -22.22
CA ILE A 12 3.17 -38.85 -21.38
C ILE A 12 3.54 -38.89 -19.89
N ALA A 13 4.50 -39.72 -19.51
CA ALA A 13 4.96 -39.82 -18.12
C ALA A 13 5.53 -38.47 -17.62
N VAL A 14 6.33 -37.79 -18.43
CA VAL A 14 6.88 -36.46 -18.09
C VAL A 14 5.79 -35.41 -17.94
N ILE A 15 4.83 -35.36 -18.87
CA ILE A 15 3.70 -34.41 -18.80
C ILE A 15 2.85 -34.66 -17.55
N ALA A 16 2.60 -35.92 -17.20
CA ALA A 16 1.86 -36.28 -15.99
C ALA A 16 2.56 -35.77 -14.72
N ILE A 17 3.87 -35.93 -14.61
CA ILE A 17 4.66 -35.43 -13.48
C ILE A 17 4.58 -33.89 -13.41
N ILE A 18 4.75 -33.19 -14.54
CA ILE A 18 4.65 -31.72 -14.58
C ILE A 18 3.27 -31.25 -14.14
N ALA A 19 2.20 -31.90 -14.59
CA ALA A 19 0.83 -31.53 -14.21
C ALA A 19 0.61 -31.66 -12.70
N ILE A 20 1.12 -32.74 -12.08
CA ILE A 20 1.05 -32.94 -10.62
C ILE A 20 1.82 -31.82 -9.89
N LEU A 21 3.03 -31.48 -10.34
CA LEU A 21 3.84 -30.42 -9.74
C LEU A 21 3.17 -29.04 -9.85
N LEU A 22 2.55 -28.72 -10.99
CA LEU A 22 1.84 -27.45 -11.17
C LEU A 22 0.61 -27.36 -10.28
N ALA A 23 -0.14 -28.46 -10.13
CA ALA A 23 -1.33 -28.50 -9.29
C ALA A 23 -1.03 -28.12 -7.83
N ILE A 24 0.12 -28.54 -7.29
CA ILE A 24 0.56 -28.16 -5.93
C ILE A 24 1.32 -26.83 -5.89
N GLY A 25 2.03 -26.48 -6.96
CA GLY A 25 2.90 -25.30 -7.00
C GLY A 25 2.14 -23.98 -7.14
N ILE A 26 1.12 -23.93 -8.00
CA ILE A 26 0.37 -22.71 -8.31
C ILE A 26 -0.31 -22.08 -7.06
N PRO A 27 -1.06 -22.82 -6.22
CA PRO A 27 -1.72 -22.19 -5.07
C PRO A 27 -0.72 -21.59 -4.07
N ASN A 28 0.41 -22.27 -3.85
CA ASN A 28 1.49 -21.78 -3.00
C ASN A 28 2.16 -20.53 -3.58
N TYR A 29 2.41 -20.52 -4.89
CA TYR A 29 2.95 -19.35 -5.57
C TYR A 29 2.03 -18.14 -5.46
N ILE A 30 0.73 -18.30 -5.73
CA ILE A 30 -0.25 -17.22 -5.62
C ILE A 30 -0.30 -16.67 -4.19
N ALA A 31 -0.29 -17.54 -3.18
CA ALA A 31 -0.24 -17.12 -1.79
C ALA A 31 1.04 -16.32 -1.47
N SER A 32 2.20 -16.76 -1.97
CA SER A 32 3.47 -16.06 -1.80
C SER A 32 3.46 -14.66 -2.44
N VAL A 33 2.97 -14.55 -3.68
CA VAL A 33 2.87 -13.28 -4.40
C VAL A 33 1.99 -12.28 -3.63
N ARG A 34 0.85 -12.74 -3.10
CA ARG A 34 -0.05 -11.89 -2.28
C ARG A 34 0.63 -11.40 -1.00
N ARG A 35 1.44 -12.25 -0.35
CA ARG A 35 2.20 -11.87 0.87
C ARG A 35 3.26 -10.82 0.57
N GLU A 36 4.01 -11.01 -0.51
CA GLU A 36 5.02 -10.04 -0.93
C GLU A 36 4.39 -8.71 -1.33
N GLU A 37 3.21 -8.72 -1.95
CA GLU A 37 2.50 -7.48 -2.25
C GLU A 37 2.08 -6.71 -0.98
N VAL A 38 1.53 -7.41 0.02
CA VAL A 38 1.23 -6.80 1.34
C VAL A 38 2.49 -6.23 1.99
N ARG A 39 3.60 -6.97 1.96
CA ARG A 39 4.88 -6.51 2.50
C ARG A 39 5.41 -5.29 1.76
N SER A 40 5.34 -5.30 0.43
CA SER A 40 5.77 -4.19 -0.42
C SER A 40 4.96 -2.93 -0.14
N VAL A 41 3.64 -3.04 0.02
CA VAL A 41 2.76 -1.90 0.32
C VAL A 41 3.05 -1.35 1.72
N ALA A 42 3.25 -2.22 2.72
CA ALA A 42 3.60 -1.79 4.08
C ALA A 42 4.94 -1.06 4.13
N ASN A 43 5.96 -1.59 3.46
CA ASN A 43 7.27 -0.96 3.37
C ASN A 43 7.22 0.36 2.61
N PHE A 44 6.48 0.42 1.50
CA PHE A 44 6.28 1.64 0.74
C PHE A 44 5.59 2.72 1.58
N LEU A 45 4.55 2.34 2.33
CA LEU A 45 3.83 3.26 3.21
C LEU A 45 4.76 3.84 4.28
N ALA A 46 5.55 2.99 4.95
CA ALA A 46 6.49 3.43 5.96
C ALA A 46 7.56 4.38 5.38
N ASP A 47 8.14 4.02 4.24
CA ASP A 47 9.14 4.84 3.54
C ASP A 47 8.55 6.18 3.07
N ALA A 48 7.30 6.20 2.59
CA ALA A 48 6.63 7.43 2.18
C ALA A 48 6.32 8.37 3.36
N ILE A 49 5.99 7.82 4.54
CA ILE A 49 5.79 8.62 5.76
C ILE A 49 7.11 9.22 6.26
N ILE A 50 8.20 8.45 6.24
CA ILE A 50 9.53 8.93 6.61
C ILE A 50 9.97 10.05 5.64
N GLN A 51 9.81 9.84 4.33
CA GLN A 51 10.13 10.85 3.32
C GLN A 51 9.27 12.11 3.43
N LEU A 52 7.99 11.97 3.79
CA LEU A 52 7.12 13.11 4.05
C LEU A 52 7.69 13.98 5.17
N TYR A 53 8.03 13.37 6.31
CA TYR A 53 8.62 14.07 7.44
C TYR A 53 9.95 14.74 7.07
N ASP A 54 10.85 14.03 6.37
CA ASP A 54 12.13 14.59 5.92
C ASP A 54 11.96 15.80 4.99
N LEU A 55 10.96 15.79 4.12
CA LEU A 55 10.67 16.89 3.20
C LEU A 55 10.06 18.10 3.91
N GLU A 56 9.17 17.85 4.87
CA GLU A 56 8.57 18.88 5.71
C GLU A 56 9.64 19.54 6.61
N ASP A 57 10.51 18.75 7.24
CA ASP A 57 11.59 19.25 8.13
C ASP A 57 12.64 20.07 7.35
N LYS A 58 13.13 19.56 6.21
CA LYS A 58 14.13 20.26 5.38
C LYS A 58 13.66 21.61 4.85
N LYS A 59 12.36 21.76 4.62
CA LYS A 59 11.78 22.98 4.03
C LYS A 59 11.03 23.85 5.04
N GLN A 60 10.82 23.33 6.25
CA GLN A 60 9.95 23.93 7.27
C GLN A 60 8.57 24.33 6.71
N ASP A 61 8.06 23.53 5.78
CA ASP A 61 6.81 23.78 5.06
C ASP A 61 5.86 22.59 5.16
N TYR A 62 5.03 22.65 6.19
CA TYR A 62 4.04 21.64 6.58
C TYR A 62 2.72 21.72 5.79
N ASN A 63 2.64 22.59 4.78
CA ASN A 63 1.43 22.80 3.98
C ASN A 63 1.61 22.48 2.50
N THR A 64 2.80 22.03 2.10
CA THR A 64 3.14 21.72 0.71
C THR A 64 3.15 20.22 0.44
N TYR A 65 3.57 19.38 1.37
CA TYR A 65 3.71 17.94 1.15
C TYR A 65 2.62 17.16 1.89
N PHE A 66 2.08 16.13 1.23
CA PHE A 66 1.05 15.28 1.82
C PHE A 66 1.21 13.84 1.33
N LEU A 67 0.85 12.89 2.18
CA LEU A 67 0.66 11.51 1.77
C LEU A 67 -0.82 11.28 1.48
N LYS A 68 -1.16 11.06 0.21
CA LYS A 68 -2.50 10.78 -0.27
C LYS A 68 -2.74 9.28 -0.31
N ILE A 69 -3.85 8.84 0.26
CA ILE A 69 -4.31 7.44 0.27
C ILE A 69 -5.72 7.42 -0.31
N VAL A 70 -5.90 6.61 -1.35
CA VAL A 70 -7.18 6.46 -2.06
C VAL A 70 -7.45 4.97 -2.22
N ASP A 71 -8.62 4.51 -1.80
CA ASP A 71 -9.07 3.13 -2.04
C ASP A 71 -10.42 3.16 -2.75
N VAL A 72 -10.38 3.05 -4.08
CA VAL A 72 -11.54 3.27 -4.95
C VAL A 72 -11.67 2.19 -6.00
N VAL A 73 -12.88 2.02 -6.52
CA VAL A 73 -13.09 1.19 -7.71
C VAL A 73 -12.62 1.97 -8.92
N ASN A 74 -11.62 1.44 -9.61
CA ASN A 74 -11.15 2.00 -10.86
C ASN A 74 -12.19 1.72 -11.95
N THR A 75 -12.79 2.78 -12.47
CA THR A 75 -13.90 2.71 -13.45
C THR A 75 -13.49 2.05 -14.77
N ALA A 76 -12.21 2.08 -15.14
CA ALA A 76 -11.73 1.46 -16.38
C ALA A 76 -11.58 -0.06 -16.27
N THR A 77 -11.25 -0.56 -15.08
CA THR A 77 -10.98 -1.99 -14.84
C THR A 77 -12.07 -2.68 -14.04
N SER A 78 -13.02 -1.92 -13.47
CA SER A 78 -14.02 -2.38 -12.50
C SER A 78 -13.40 -3.11 -11.29
N GLN A 79 -12.12 -2.84 -11.01
CA GLN A 79 -11.37 -3.43 -9.91
C GLN A 79 -11.11 -2.39 -8.84
N ARG A 80 -11.21 -2.79 -7.58
CA ARG A 80 -10.88 -1.91 -6.45
C ARG A 80 -9.37 -1.84 -6.27
N GLU A 81 -8.85 -0.62 -6.33
CA GLU A 81 -7.41 -0.32 -6.30
C GLU A 81 -7.12 0.61 -5.12
N LEU A 82 -6.11 0.23 -4.35
CA LEU A 82 -5.51 1.06 -3.31
C LEU A 82 -4.33 1.79 -3.94
N THR A 83 -4.37 3.12 -3.92
CA THR A 83 -3.30 3.99 -4.37
C THR A 83 -2.78 4.82 -3.20
N ILE A 84 -1.47 4.74 -2.97
CA ILE A 84 -0.75 5.53 -1.97
C ILE A 84 0.23 6.40 -2.74
N SER A 85 0.12 7.71 -2.58
CA SER A 85 0.93 8.69 -3.33
C SER A 85 1.49 9.75 -2.39
N LEU A 86 2.80 9.94 -2.40
CA LEU A 86 3.43 11.13 -1.83
C LEU A 86 3.27 12.26 -2.85
N ILE A 87 2.58 13.33 -2.45
CA ILE A 87 2.25 14.45 -3.32
C ILE A 87 2.84 15.75 -2.80
N LYS A 88 3.03 16.68 -3.73
CA LYS A 88 3.31 18.09 -3.47
C LYS A 88 2.15 18.91 -4.00
N TYR A 89 1.52 19.67 -3.10
CA TYR A 89 0.44 20.58 -3.41
C TYR A 89 0.98 22.01 -3.53
N GLN A 90 0.85 22.59 -4.71
CA GLN A 90 1.21 23.99 -4.97
C GLN A 90 0.25 24.61 -5.98
N SER A 91 -0.12 25.87 -5.74
CA SER A 91 -0.98 26.64 -6.66
C SER A 91 -2.28 25.90 -7.04
N ALA A 92 -2.95 25.31 -6.04
CA ALA A 92 -4.17 24.52 -6.21
C ALA A 92 -4.03 23.25 -7.07
N SER A 93 -2.81 22.77 -7.31
CA SER A 93 -2.52 21.56 -8.08
C SER A 93 -1.73 20.54 -7.25
N GLU A 94 -2.02 19.25 -7.47
CA GLU A 94 -1.32 18.12 -6.86
C GLU A 94 -0.32 17.53 -7.85
N THR A 95 0.95 17.47 -7.46
CA THR A 95 2.01 16.82 -8.22
C THR A 95 2.46 15.56 -7.48
N VAL A 96 2.43 14.41 -8.16
CA VAL A 96 2.82 13.13 -7.58
C VAL A 96 4.35 13.01 -7.62
N ILE A 97 4.96 12.82 -6.45
CA ILE A 97 6.41 12.58 -6.32
C ILE A 97 6.69 11.08 -6.37
N LYS A 98 5.88 10.31 -5.65
CA LYS A 98 6.03 8.88 -5.51
C LYS A 98 4.66 8.24 -5.40
N GLU A 99 4.47 7.09 -6.02
CA GLU A 99 3.18 6.40 -6.01
C GLU A 99 3.36 4.88 -6.01
N ARG A 100 2.43 4.21 -5.33
CA ARG A 100 2.23 2.77 -5.42
C ARG A 100 0.74 2.46 -5.49
N THR A 101 0.38 1.63 -6.46
CA THR A 101 -0.98 1.12 -6.63
C THR A 101 -0.99 -0.38 -6.39
N SER A 102 -1.99 -0.87 -5.65
CA SER A 102 -2.19 -2.28 -5.37
C SER A 102 -3.65 -2.68 -5.56
N LYS A 103 -3.87 -3.79 -6.26
CA LYS A 103 -5.19 -4.44 -6.44
C LYS A 103 -5.49 -5.45 -5.33
N VAL A 104 -4.44 -5.90 -4.66
CA VAL A 104 -4.47 -7.05 -3.75
C VAL A 104 -4.49 -6.60 -2.30
N ALA A 105 -3.76 -5.54 -1.96
CA ALA A 105 -3.73 -5.03 -0.59
C ALA A 105 -4.91 -4.10 -0.31
N GLU A 106 -5.36 -4.13 0.94
CA GLU A 106 -6.23 -3.12 1.53
C GLU A 106 -5.62 -2.64 2.85
N LEU A 107 -6.01 -1.43 3.26
CA LEU A 107 -5.58 -0.84 4.50
C LEU A 107 -6.74 -0.83 5.50
N ASP A 108 -6.42 -1.11 6.74
CA ASP A 108 -7.35 -1.12 7.86
C ASP A 108 -6.77 -0.28 9.00
N SER A 109 -7.40 0.86 9.28
CA SER A 109 -6.96 1.81 10.29
C SER A 109 -8.05 2.83 10.58
N SER A 110 -8.09 3.29 11.84
CA SER A 110 -8.83 4.49 12.24
C SER A 110 -8.31 5.76 11.56
N VAL A 111 -7.07 5.76 11.06
CA VAL A 111 -6.46 6.89 10.35
C VAL A 111 -7.08 7.09 8.97
N ILE A 112 -7.62 6.04 8.36
CA ILE A 112 -8.13 6.10 6.99
C ILE A 112 -9.59 6.52 7.02
N VAL A 113 -9.91 7.55 6.22
CA VAL A 113 -11.28 8.01 6.06
C VAL A 113 -11.97 7.11 5.05
N THR A 114 -12.93 6.33 5.50
CA THR A 114 -13.82 5.56 4.62
C THR A 114 -15.17 6.25 4.52
N GLY A 115 -15.76 6.31 3.32
CA GLY A 115 -17.07 6.91 3.10
C GLY A 115 -17.70 6.44 1.79
N ILE A 116 -18.92 6.92 1.52
CA ILE A 116 -19.60 6.66 0.25
C ILE A 116 -18.94 7.51 -0.84
N GLY A 117 -18.36 6.86 -1.85
CA GLY A 117 -17.69 7.51 -2.98
C GLY A 117 -16.17 7.56 -2.87
N SER A 118 -15.53 8.32 -3.78
CA SER A 118 -14.07 8.45 -3.84
C SER A 118 -13.57 9.40 -2.74
N VAL A 119 -13.30 8.84 -1.56
CA VAL A 119 -12.72 9.61 -0.45
C VAL A 119 -11.21 9.44 -0.44
N ALA A 120 -10.48 10.53 -0.66
CA ALA A 120 -9.05 10.59 -0.46
C ALA A 120 -8.75 10.96 1.00
N THR A 121 -7.89 10.18 1.65
CA THR A 121 -7.30 10.50 2.95
C THR A 121 -5.93 11.12 2.72
N TYR A 122 -5.65 12.24 3.38
CA TYR A 122 -4.34 12.89 3.33
C TYR A 122 -3.72 12.88 4.72
N LEU A 123 -2.43 12.53 4.79
CA LEU A 123 -1.63 12.60 6.00
C LEU A 123 -0.51 13.64 5.84
N TYR A 124 -0.18 14.31 6.95
CA TYR A 124 0.92 15.28 7.06
C TYR A 124 1.35 15.39 8.52
N PHE A 125 2.53 15.96 8.80
CA PHE A 125 2.90 16.32 10.17
C PHE A 125 2.68 17.81 10.40
N ASP A 126 2.18 18.15 11.59
CA ASP A 126 2.14 19.56 12.01
C ASP A 126 3.54 20.05 12.43
N LYS A 127 3.65 21.35 12.71
CA LYS A 127 4.89 21.98 13.18
C LYS A 127 5.38 21.42 14.51
N GLU A 128 4.50 20.78 15.29
CA GLU A 128 4.82 20.06 16.52
C GLU A 128 5.24 18.61 16.27
N GLY A 129 5.31 18.16 15.01
CA GLY A 129 5.70 16.80 14.62
C GLY A 129 4.61 15.75 14.83
N ARG A 130 3.35 16.16 15.01
CA ARG A 130 2.21 15.27 15.24
C ARG A 130 1.58 14.87 13.93
N LEU A 131 1.20 13.59 13.85
CA LEU A 131 0.49 13.07 12.68
C LEU A 131 -0.90 13.68 12.60
N CYS A 132 -1.19 14.32 11.47
CA CYS A 132 -2.49 14.86 11.14
C CYS A 132 -3.08 14.15 9.91
N ARG A 133 -4.40 14.04 9.90
CA ARG A 133 -5.23 13.47 8.84
C ARG A 133 -6.23 14.52 8.40
N PHE A 134 -6.56 14.55 7.12
CA PHE A 134 -7.80 15.17 6.62
C PHE A 134 -8.32 14.43 5.39
N SER A 135 -9.47 14.86 4.88
CA SER A 135 -10.11 14.38 3.66
C SER A 135 -10.50 15.55 2.74
N GLY A 136 -10.85 15.24 1.49
CA GLY A 136 -11.22 16.25 0.50
C GLY A 136 -10.03 16.72 -0.30
N SER A 137 -9.57 17.96 -0.09
CA SER A 137 -8.41 18.54 -0.79
C SER A 137 -7.47 19.26 0.18
N PRO A 138 -6.16 19.34 -0.13
CA PRO A 138 -5.19 20.04 0.72
C PRO A 138 -5.50 21.52 1.00
N GLY A 139 -6.25 22.18 0.10
CA GLY A 139 -6.64 23.59 0.25
C GLY A 139 -7.86 23.82 1.16
N LEU A 140 -8.72 22.82 1.36
CA LEU A 140 -9.94 22.95 2.19
C LEU A 140 -9.87 22.16 3.50
N ARG A 141 -9.14 21.02 3.52
CA ARG A 141 -8.91 20.16 4.70
C ARG A 141 -10.16 19.80 5.51
N SER A 142 -11.07 19.05 4.90
CA SER A 142 -12.30 18.60 5.58
C SER A 142 -12.05 17.40 6.51
N ASN A 143 -12.82 17.26 7.59
CA ASN A 143 -12.74 16.11 8.52
C ASN A 143 -11.32 15.86 9.05
N GLN A 144 -10.70 16.93 9.53
CA GLN A 144 -9.34 16.91 10.05
C GLN A 144 -9.28 16.26 11.43
N ALA A 145 -8.26 15.44 11.67
CA ALA A 145 -7.96 14.86 12.98
C ALA A 145 -6.45 14.90 13.23
N THR A 146 -6.06 15.17 14.47
CA THR A 146 -4.67 15.14 14.93
C THR A 146 -4.51 14.04 15.95
N TYR A 147 -3.45 13.25 15.82
CA TYR A 147 -3.18 12.11 16.67
C TYR A 147 -2.05 12.41 17.64
N TYR A 148 -2.29 12.11 18.92
CA TYR A 148 -1.34 12.32 20.02
C TYR A 148 -0.70 11.02 20.50
N THR A 149 -1.22 9.89 20.03
CA THR A 149 -0.79 8.54 20.40
C THR A 149 -0.31 7.79 19.18
N GLU A 150 0.38 6.68 19.41
CA GLU A 150 0.75 5.72 18.37
C GLU A 150 -0.45 5.39 17.49
N GLN A 151 -0.26 5.49 16.17
CA GLN A 151 -1.25 5.09 15.19
C GLN A 151 -0.78 3.86 14.45
N GLN A 152 -1.72 2.96 14.16
CA GLN A 152 -1.44 1.70 13.49
C GLN A 152 -2.24 1.63 12.20
N ILE A 153 -1.55 1.34 11.10
CA ILE A 153 -2.15 1.05 9.81
C ILE A 153 -1.86 -0.40 9.47
N THR A 154 -2.90 -1.22 9.46
CA THR A 154 -2.77 -2.63 9.10
C THR A 154 -2.94 -2.79 7.60
N VAL A 155 -1.92 -3.30 6.93
CA VAL A 155 -1.96 -3.72 5.53
C VAL A 155 -2.31 -5.21 5.50
N LYS A 156 -3.38 -5.56 4.81
CA LYS A 156 -3.84 -6.96 4.68
C LYS A 156 -4.25 -7.26 3.24
N VAL A 157 -4.41 -8.54 2.94
CA VAL A 157 -4.96 -8.97 1.64
C VAL A 157 -6.45 -8.62 1.61
N ARG A 158 -6.88 -7.97 0.53
CA ARG A 158 -8.25 -7.55 0.29
C ARG A 158 -9.22 -8.72 0.39
N GLY A 159 -10.24 -8.57 1.25
CA GLY A 159 -11.26 -9.59 1.48
C GLY A 159 -10.77 -10.88 2.13
N GLY A 160 -9.52 -10.93 2.60
CA GLY A 160 -8.95 -12.07 3.30
C GLY A 160 -9.27 -12.00 4.80
N SER A 161 -9.98 -13.00 5.33
CA SER A 161 -10.12 -13.18 6.78
C SER A 161 -8.96 -14.01 7.32
N GLY A 162 -8.22 -13.50 8.31
CA GLY A 162 -7.16 -14.24 9.02
C GLY A 162 -5.87 -14.50 8.24
N GLY A 163 -5.64 -13.80 7.12
CA GLY A 163 -4.46 -13.94 6.28
C GLY A 163 -3.21 -13.20 6.78
N TYR A 164 -2.14 -13.29 5.99
CA TYR A 164 -0.91 -12.51 6.22
C TYR A 164 -1.23 -11.00 6.22
N GLN A 165 -0.74 -10.32 7.24
CA GLN A 165 -0.91 -8.88 7.44
C GLN A 165 0.38 -8.28 7.98
N LYS A 166 0.57 -7.00 7.69
CA LYS A 166 1.67 -6.18 8.20
C LYS A 166 1.13 -4.94 8.86
N ARG A 167 1.69 -4.56 10.00
CA ARG A 167 1.29 -3.35 10.73
C ARG A 167 2.37 -2.29 10.54
N VAL A 168 1.97 -1.15 10.00
CA VAL A 168 2.79 0.05 9.96
C VAL A 168 2.42 0.89 11.18
N ILE A 169 3.35 1.00 12.11
CA ILE A 169 3.19 1.69 13.39
C ILE A 169 3.88 3.03 13.29
N ILE A 170 3.11 4.11 13.41
CA ILE A 170 3.60 5.48 13.41
C ILE A 170 3.68 5.92 14.87
N LYS A 171 4.91 6.13 15.37
CA LYS A 171 5.13 6.57 16.74
C LYS A 171 4.97 8.09 16.85
N PRO A 172 4.43 8.60 17.96
CA PRO A 172 4.30 10.03 18.16
C PRO A 172 5.65 10.69 18.50
N VAL A 173 6.59 9.92 19.08
CA VAL A 173 7.92 10.40 19.47
C VAL A 173 8.97 9.31 19.21
N PRO A 174 10.10 9.62 18.56
CA PRO A 174 10.37 10.87 17.83
C PRO A 174 9.46 11.00 16.60
N ALA A 175 9.16 12.24 16.18
CA ALA A 175 8.34 12.49 15.00
C ALA A 175 8.94 11.84 13.74
N GLY A 176 8.07 11.36 12.84
CA GLY A 176 8.50 10.61 11.64
C GLY A 176 9.00 9.18 11.90
N SER A 177 9.04 8.70 13.15
CA SER A 177 9.42 7.32 13.45
C SER A 177 8.33 6.34 13.03
N VAL A 178 8.66 5.43 12.11
CA VAL A 178 7.76 4.40 11.61
C VAL A 178 8.39 3.01 11.74
N GLU A 179 7.61 2.04 12.21
CA GLU A 179 8.00 0.63 12.30
C GLU A 179 7.05 -0.24 11.47
N VAL A 180 7.59 -1.27 10.81
CA VAL A 180 6.80 -2.28 10.10
C VAL A 180 6.92 -3.62 10.84
N LYS A 181 5.80 -4.13 11.37
CA LYS A 181 5.72 -5.41 12.10
C LYS A 181 4.91 -6.44 11.32
#